data_AF-A0A363TVW4-F1
#
_entry.id   AF-A0A363TVW4-F1
#
_cell.length_a   1.000
_cell.length_b   1.000
_cell.length_c   1.000
_cell.angle_alpha   90.00
_cell.angle_beta   90.00
_cell.angle_gamma   90.00
#
_symmetry.space_group_name_H-M   'P 1'
#
loop_
_entity.id
_entity.type
_entity.pdbx_description
1 polymer ?
#
loop_
_entity_poly.entity_id
_entity_poly.type
_entity_poly.pdbx_seq_one_letter_code
_entity_poly.pdbx_strand_id
1 'polypeptide(L)'
;MLDYIGENLGQILDGLLFGLGVLAVYLGAVITGAIVRSLGGAGSKGLTAAGRYVRGWFFYLRGDDRDIINVTLNTIVDNRLKFDTLVADRRIWAVWPNAYRQAMIRRAAKRTTRSNPVVSFPKEPPPPKSRLGRLRRRLNDRIHGLVASAEVVENGRAQRVRLMREDDYKACYGPLINLVSEKCSNDNALDLALGRPMDEFRFVVALTFEQLHDRRARHLRAIVVWEETLRNFPDECPDVDVPEHRTRFRTLQSIARQYRAHPERFGVVNIWRPKTAGRMALAAE
;
A
#
# COMPACT_ATOMS: atom_id res chain seq x y z
N MET A 1 52.33 61.60 -18.37
CA MET A 1 51.94 61.22 -16.99
C MET A 1 50.52 60.66 -16.95
N LEU A 2 49.54 61.29 -17.60
CA LEU A 2 48.16 60.76 -17.69
C LEU A 2 48.07 59.43 -18.47
N ASP A 3 48.81 59.28 -19.58
CA ASP A 3 48.78 58.03 -20.36
C ASP A 3 49.36 56.84 -19.59
N TYR A 4 50.42 57.06 -18.80
CA TYR A 4 51.00 56.05 -17.91
C TYR A 4 50.06 55.63 -16.78
N ILE A 5 49.21 56.54 -16.30
CA ILE A 5 48.17 56.21 -15.31
C ILE A 5 47.06 55.37 -15.95
N GLY A 6 46.70 55.67 -17.21
CA GLY A 6 45.71 54.90 -17.98
C GLY A 6 46.14 53.46 -18.27
N GLU A 7 47.38 53.24 -18.71
CA GLU A 7 47.92 51.90 -18.98
C GLU A 7 48.00 51.03 -17.71
N ASN A 8 48.43 51.61 -16.58
CA ASN A 8 48.47 50.90 -15.31
C ASN A 8 47.07 50.57 -14.78
N LEU A 9 46.09 51.46 -14.97
CA LEU A 9 44.69 51.19 -14.62
C LEU A 9 44.10 50.04 -15.43
N GLY A 10 44.42 49.97 -16.73
CA GLY A 10 44.02 48.85 -17.59
C GLY A 10 44.56 47.52 -17.10
N GLN A 11 45.87 47.44 -16.80
CA GLN A 11 46.48 46.21 -16.28
C GLN A 11 45.92 45.78 -14.91
N ILE A 12 45.62 46.74 -14.03
CA ILE A 12 45.00 46.47 -12.73
C ILE A 12 43.57 45.95 -12.91
N LEU A 13 42.78 46.56 -13.80
CA LEU A 13 41.41 46.12 -14.09
C LEU A 13 41.38 44.72 -14.73
N ASP A 14 42.27 44.45 -15.67
CA ASP A 14 42.39 43.14 -16.33
C ASP A 14 42.80 42.05 -15.32
N GLY A 15 43.75 42.35 -14.44
CA GLY A 15 44.15 41.46 -13.36
C GLY A 15 43.00 41.17 -12.37
N LEU A 16 42.19 42.18 -12.06
CA LEU A 16 41.05 42.04 -11.15
C LEU A 16 39.90 41.25 -11.79
N LEU A 17 39.60 41.48 -13.07
CA LEU A 17 38.62 40.72 -13.84
C LEU A 17 39.05 39.25 -13.98
N PHE A 18 40.33 38.99 -14.24
CA PHE A 18 40.87 37.64 -14.27
C PHE A 18 40.74 36.95 -12.90
N GLY A 19 41.09 37.64 -11.82
CA GLY A 19 40.95 37.13 -10.45
C GLY A 19 39.49 36.81 -10.08
N LEU A 20 38.54 37.67 -10.45
CA LEU A 20 37.11 37.43 -10.27
C LEU A 20 36.61 36.21 -11.07
N GLY A 21 37.09 36.05 -12.31
CA GLY A 21 36.77 34.90 -13.16
C GLY A 21 37.21 33.58 -12.53
N VAL A 22 38.45 33.50 -12.05
CA VAL A 22 38.99 32.32 -11.36
C VAL A 22 38.21 32.02 -10.07
N LEU A 23 37.89 33.05 -9.29
CA LEU A 23 37.11 32.91 -8.06
C LEU A 23 35.71 32.37 -8.33
N ALA A 24 35.03 32.86 -9.38
CA ALA A 24 33.69 32.41 -9.76
C ALA A 24 33.69 30.93 -10.19
N VAL A 25 34.68 30.50 -10.99
CA VAL A 25 34.84 29.09 -11.38
C VAL A 25 35.10 28.21 -10.17
N TYR A 26 35.97 28.65 -9.25
CA TYR A 26 36.27 27.91 -8.02
C TYR A 26 35.03 27.78 -7.13
N LEU A 27 34.29 28.87 -6.91
CA LEU A 27 33.03 28.84 -6.16
C LEU A 27 32.01 27.90 -6.81
N GLY A 28 31.88 27.95 -8.14
CA GLY A 28 31.00 27.08 -8.90
C GLY A 28 31.36 25.60 -8.72
N ALA A 29 32.64 25.25 -8.76
CA ALA A 29 33.12 23.89 -8.54
C ALA A 29 32.89 23.41 -7.10
N VAL A 30 33.13 24.26 -6.10
CA VAL A 30 32.89 23.94 -4.68
C VAL A 30 31.41 23.76 -4.39
N ILE A 31 30.55 24.67 -4.88
CA ILE A 31 29.09 24.57 -4.73
C ILE A 31 28.56 23.33 -5.43
N THR A 32 29.00 23.06 -6.67
CA THR A 32 28.58 21.86 -7.41
C THR A 32 29.05 20.59 -6.70
N GLY A 33 30.28 20.56 -6.21
CA GLY A 33 30.81 19.44 -5.44
C GLY A 33 30.09 19.23 -4.10
N ALA A 34 29.74 20.31 -3.41
CA ALA A 34 28.96 20.28 -2.18
C ALA A 34 27.52 19.82 -2.44
N ILE A 35 26.89 20.27 -3.52
CA ILE A 35 25.58 19.80 -3.97
C ILE A 35 25.68 18.30 -4.30
N VAL A 36 26.61 17.87 -5.15
CA VAL A 36 26.75 16.44 -5.51
C VAL A 36 27.06 15.56 -4.30
N ARG A 37 27.92 15.99 -3.36
CA ARG A 37 28.19 15.24 -2.12
C ARG A 37 27.03 15.26 -1.14
N SER A 38 26.34 16.39 -1.01
CA SER A 38 25.12 16.48 -0.20
C SER A 38 24.03 15.60 -0.79
N LEU A 39 23.91 15.49 -2.13
CA LEU A 39 23.00 14.59 -2.83
C LEU A 39 23.44 13.11 -2.72
N GLY A 40 24.75 12.84 -2.70
CA GLY A 40 25.32 11.50 -2.65
C GLY A 40 25.31 10.83 -1.27
N GLY A 41 25.60 11.57 -0.19
CA GLY A 41 25.73 11.02 1.17
C GLY A 41 24.48 11.16 2.04
N ALA A 42 23.89 12.35 2.08
CA ALA A 42 22.68 12.65 2.87
C ALA A 42 21.41 12.78 2.02
N GLY A 43 21.58 13.12 0.74
CA GLY A 43 20.52 13.48 -0.16
C GLY A 43 19.87 12.30 -0.84
N SER A 44 20.45 11.09 -0.86
CA SER A 44 19.69 9.92 -1.27
C SER A 44 18.51 9.67 -0.32
N LYS A 45 18.67 9.91 0.99
CA LYS A 45 17.59 9.86 1.99
C LYS A 45 16.74 11.13 2.00
N GLY A 46 17.35 12.31 1.87
CA GLY A 46 16.66 13.61 1.82
C GLY A 46 15.80 13.81 0.56
N LEU A 47 16.33 13.57 -0.65
CA LEU A 47 15.59 13.59 -1.91
C LEU A 47 14.50 12.52 -1.93
N THR A 48 14.74 11.33 -1.38
CA THR A 48 13.68 10.32 -1.33
C THR A 48 12.57 10.73 -0.37
N ALA A 49 12.87 11.41 0.74
CA ALA A 49 11.86 12.01 1.61
C ALA A 49 11.11 13.16 0.92
N ALA A 50 11.82 14.16 0.37
CA ALA A 50 11.21 15.28 -0.34
C ALA A 50 10.39 14.84 -1.55
N GLY A 51 10.91 13.91 -2.35
CA GLY A 51 10.20 13.30 -3.47
C GLY A 51 8.94 12.54 -3.02
N ARG A 52 8.95 11.88 -1.85
CA ARG A 52 7.75 11.28 -1.25
C ARG A 52 6.72 12.34 -0.84
N TYR A 53 7.16 13.47 -0.27
CA TYR A 53 6.28 14.58 0.10
C TYR A 53 5.66 15.27 -1.11
N VAL A 54 6.45 15.66 -2.10
CA VAL A 54 5.97 16.32 -3.34
C VAL A 54 4.98 15.41 -4.07
N ARG A 55 5.29 14.12 -4.17
CA ARG A 55 4.39 13.13 -4.76
C ARG A 55 3.07 13.01 -3.97
N GLY A 56 3.15 13.00 -2.65
CA GLY A 56 1.97 12.99 -1.77
C GLY A 56 1.10 14.24 -1.95
N TRP A 57 1.72 15.43 -1.99
CA TRP A 57 1.02 16.70 -2.23
C TRP A 57 0.33 16.74 -3.59
N PHE A 58 1.01 16.28 -4.65
CA PHE A 58 0.43 16.20 -5.98
C PHE A 58 -0.78 15.24 -6.06
N PHE A 59 -0.72 14.11 -5.34
CA PHE A 59 -1.86 13.19 -5.26
C PHE A 59 -3.01 13.74 -4.41
N TYR A 60 -2.70 14.47 -3.34
CA TYR A 60 -3.68 15.17 -2.54
C TYR A 60 -4.47 16.18 -3.38
N LEU A 61 -3.78 17.02 -4.17
CA LEU A 61 -4.43 17.99 -5.08
C LEU A 61 -5.32 17.32 -6.13
N ARG A 62 -4.98 16.09 -6.55
CA ARG A 62 -5.80 15.33 -7.51
C ARG A 62 -7.00 14.63 -6.86
N GLY A 63 -7.06 14.55 -5.53
CA GLY A 63 -8.05 13.75 -4.80
C GLY A 63 -7.82 12.24 -5.00
N ASP A 64 -6.57 11.79 -5.06
CA ASP A 64 -6.24 10.41 -5.43
C ASP A 64 -5.34 9.80 -4.37
N ASP A 65 -5.90 9.49 -3.21
CA ASP A 65 -5.13 9.06 -2.04
C ASP A 65 -4.92 7.54 -2.04
N ARG A 66 -3.96 7.11 -2.85
CA ARG A 66 -3.50 5.70 -2.91
C ARG A 66 -2.35 5.39 -1.96
N ASP A 67 -1.85 6.41 -1.27
CA ASP A 67 -0.66 6.30 -0.42
C ASP A 67 -1.01 6.22 1.06
N ILE A 68 -2.27 6.46 1.40
CA ILE A 68 -2.83 6.26 2.73
C ILE A 68 -3.84 5.12 2.66
N ILE A 69 -3.79 4.24 3.66
CA ILE A 69 -4.76 3.18 3.88
C ILE A 69 -5.39 3.31 5.25
N ASN A 70 -6.69 3.10 5.30
CA ASN A 70 -7.49 3.06 6.50
C ASN A 70 -8.10 1.65 6.65
N VAL A 71 -8.16 1.11 7.87
CA VAL A 71 -8.75 -0.20 8.14
C VAL A 71 -10.02 -0.01 8.96
N THR A 72 -11.17 -0.39 8.40
CA THR A 72 -12.48 -0.25 9.06
C THR A 72 -13.14 -1.60 9.29
N LEU A 73 -13.69 -1.82 10.47
CA LEU A 73 -14.68 -2.86 10.74
C LEU A 73 -16.06 -2.36 10.30
N ASN A 74 -16.78 -3.15 9.53
CA ASN A 74 -18.12 -2.81 9.05
C ASN A 74 -19.08 -3.87 9.59
N THR A 75 -20.13 -3.43 10.28
CA THR A 75 -21.09 -4.30 10.97
C THR A 75 -22.51 -3.89 10.63
N ILE A 76 -23.41 -4.86 10.57
CA ILE A 76 -24.86 -4.63 10.53
C ILE A 76 -25.40 -5.10 11.87
N VAL A 77 -25.96 -4.18 12.65
CA VAL A 77 -26.54 -4.43 13.96
C VAL A 77 -27.89 -3.73 14.01
N ASP A 78 -28.95 -4.45 14.38
CA ASP A 78 -30.32 -3.91 14.46
C ASP A 78 -30.78 -3.21 13.18
N ASN A 79 -30.55 -3.85 12.03
CA ASN A 79 -30.84 -3.29 10.70
C ASN A 79 -30.21 -1.91 10.44
N ARG A 80 -29.06 -1.63 11.08
CA ARG A 80 -28.24 -0.43 10.85
C ARG A 80 -26.83 -0.78 10.45
N LEU A 81 -26.33 -0.09 9.44
CA LEU A 81 -24.94 -0.23 9.00
C LEU A 81 -24.04 0.71 9.79
N LYS A 82 -23.15 0.12 10.59
CA LYS A 82 -22.17 0.83 11.42
C LYS A 82 -20.75 0.56 10.93
N PHE A 83 -19.87 1.54 11.14
CA PHE A 83 -18.45 1.43 10.83
C PHE A 83 -17.63 1.83 12.04
N ASP A 84 -16.58 1.09 12.29
CA ASP A 84 -15.59 1.43 13.29
C ASP A 84 -14.18 1.41 12.67
N THR A 85 -13.30 2.29 13.14
CA THR A 85 -11.94 2.40 12.61
C THR A 85 -10.99 1.57 13.47
N LEU A 86 -10.63 0.37 12.98
CA LEU A 86 -9.65 -0.49 13.65
C LEU A 86 -8.24 0.10 13.58
N VAL A 87 -7.89 0.66 12.42
CA VAL A 87 -6.61 1.33 12.21
C VAL A 87 -6.86 2.62 11.46
N ALA A 88 -6.53 3.73 12.12
CA ALA A 88 -6.53 5.06 11.53
C ALA A 88 -5.61 5.14 10.31
N ASP A 89 -5.63 6.27 9.63
CA ASP A 89 -4.90 6.50 8.39
C ASP A 89 -3.40 6.20 8.54
N ARG A 90 -2.93 5.17 7.82
CA ARG A 90 -1.51 4.77 7.75
C ARG A 90 -0.98 4.94 6.35
N ARG A 91 0.30 5.28 6.23
CA ARG A 91 0.95 5.25 4.92
C ARG A 91 1.06 3.82 4.42
N ILE A 92 0.86 3.61 3.13
CA ILE A 92 0.96 2.30 2.48
C ILE A 92 2.31 1.61 2.74
N TRP A 93 3.40 2.38 2.88
CA TRP A 93 4.72 1.82 3.17
C TRP A 93 4.88 1.30 4.59
N ALA A 94 4.05 1.75 5.54
CA ALA A 94 4.06 1.26 6.91
C ALA A 94 3.41 -0.13 7.01
N VAL A 95 2.42 -0.41 6.15
CA VAL A 95 1.78 -1.73 6.07
C VAL A 95 2.55 -2.65 5.11
N TRP A 96 3.06 -2.12 4.01
CA TRP A 96 3.85 -2.87 3.02
C TRP A 96 5.24 -2.24 2.83
N PRO A 97 6.24 -2.64 3.61
CA PRO A 97 7.61 -2.11 3.50
C PRO A 97 8.22 -2.30 2.09
N ASN A 98 7.80 -3.35 1.39
CA ASN A 98 8.27 -3.67 0.05
C ASN A 98 7.68 -2.72 -1.02
N ALA A 99 8.54 -1.95 -1.69
CA ALA A 99 8.15 -0.97 -2.71
C ALA A 99 7.45 -1.59 -3.94
N TYR A 100 7.81 -2.82 -4.32
CA TYR A 100 7.15 -3.55 -5.41
C TYR A 100 5.68 -3.84 -5.05
N ARG A 101 5.40 -4.31 -3.83
CA ARG A 101 4.02 -4.55 -3.35
C ARG A 101 3.20 -3.25 -3.33
N GLN A 102 3.79 -2.15 -2.87
CA GLN A 102 3.12 -0.85 -2.90
C GLN A 102 2.79 -0.42 -4.34
N ALA A 103 3.71 -0.60 -5.30
CA ALA A 103 3.47 -0.26 -6.70
C ALA A 103 2.37 -1.16 -7.32
N MET A 104 2.36 -2.44 -6.99
CA MET A 104 1.34 -3.40 -7.40
C MET A 104 -0.06 -2.98 -6.89
N ILE A 105 -0.18 -2.67 -5.60
CA ILE A 105 -1.44 -2.20 -4.99
C ILE A 105 -1.93 -0.91 -5.66
N ARG A 106 -1.04 0.08 -5.85
CA ARG A 106 -1.42 1.33 -6.53
C ARG A 106 -1.91 1.10 -7.96
N ARG A 107 -1.29 0.18 -8.71
CA ARG A 107 -1.73 -0.19 -10.07
C ARG A 107 -3.07 -0.92 -10.04
N ALA A 108 -3.28 -1.82 -9.08
CA ALA A 108 -4.53 -2.53 -8.93
C ALA A 108 -5.67 -1.57 -8.54
N ALA A 109 -5.43 -0.67 -7.58
CA ALA A 109 -6.35 0.40 -7.19
C ALA A 109 -6.77 1.29 -8.38
N LYS A 110 -5.83 1.64 -9.28
CA LYS A 110 -6.16 2.39 -10.52
C LYS A 110 -7.20 1.72 -11.42
N ARG A 111 -7.31 0.40 -11.40
CA ARG A 111 -8.25 -0.35 -12.26
C ARG A 111 -9.66 -0.45 -11.69
N THR A 112 -9.84 -0.07 -10.43
CA THR A 112 -11.16 -0.09 -9.78
C THR A 112 -12.03 1.05 -10.29
N THR A 113 -13.33 0.80 -10.37
CA THR A 113 -14.35 1.73 -10.86
C THR A 113 -15.38 2.00 -9.75
N ARG A 114 -16.32 2.92 -9.97
CA ARG A 114 -17.43 3.15 -9.04
C ARG A 114 -18.33 1.91 -8.88
N SER A 115 -18.52 1.15 -9.96
CA SER A 115 -19.33 -0.09 -9.95
C SER A 115 -18.57 -1.31 -9.43
N ASN A 116 -17.24 -1.27 -9.47
CA ASN A 116 -16.36 -2.30 -8.92
C ASN A 116 -15.20 -1.67 -8.15
N PRO A 117 -15.43 -1.30 -6.87
CA PRO A 117 -14.42 -0.66 -6.03
C PRO A 117 -13.39 -1.64 -5.45
N VAL A 118 -13.57 -2.96 -5.63
CA VAL A 118 -12.72 -3.99 -5.03
C VAL A 118 -11.40 -4.10 -5.80
N VAL A 119 -10.30 -3.99 -5.07
CA VAL A 119 -8.96 -4.13 -5.64
C VAL A 119 -8.70 -5.60 -5.95
N SER A 120 -8.47 -5.90 -7.23
CA SER A 120 -8.17 -7.24 -7.70
C SER A 120 -6.80 -7.31 -8.37
N PHE A 121 -6.13 -8.45 -8.15
CA PHE A 121 -4.87 -8.81 -8.78
C PHE A 121 -5.16 -9.88 -9.87
N PRO A 122 -4.72 -9.67 -11.11
CA PRO A 122 -4.87 -10.66 -12.15
C PRO A 122 -3.96 -11.85 -11.84
N LYS A 123 -4.50 -13.08 -11.86
CA LYS A 123 -3.69 -14.31 -11.72
C LYS A 123 -2.60 -14.36 -12.79
N GLU A 124 -2.90 -13.87 -14.00
CA GLU A 124 -1.92 -13.72 -15.08
C GLU A 124 -2.09 -12.39 -15.81
N PRO A 125 -0.99 -11.69 -16.17
CA PRO A 125 -1.09 -10.56 -17.06
C PRO A 125 -1.54 -11.04 -18.44
N PRO A 126 -2.50 -10.34 -19.09
CA PRO A 126 -2.96 -10.72 -20.42
C PRO A 126 -1.78 -10.81 -21.38
N PRO A 127 -1.80 -11.74 -22.34
CA PRO A 127 -0.74 -11.84 -23.33
C PRO A 127 -0.64 -10.52 -24.11
N PRO A 128 0.57 -9.99 -24.32
CA PRO A 128 0.73 -8.77 -25.11
C PRO A 128 0.26 -9.01 -26.54
N LYS A 129 -0.54 -8.08 -27.07
CA LYS A 129 -1.11 -8.19 -28.43
C LYS A 129 0.00 -8.18 -29.50
N SER A 130 1.03 -7.34 -29.32
CA SER A 130 2.13 -7.20 -30.27
C SER A 130 3.15 -8.34 -30.20
N ARG A 131 3.75 -8.68 -31.35
CA ARG A 131 4.86 -9.65 -31.43
C ARG A 131 6.06 -9.20 -30.61
N LEU A 132 6.41 -7.91 -30.68
CA LEU A 132 7.49 -7.32 -29.89
C LEU A 132 7.23 -7.44 -28.38
N GLY A 133 5.98 -7.22 -27.95
CA GLY A 133 5.59 -7.39 -26.56
C GLY A 133 5.73 -8.84 -26.08
N ARG A 134 5.38 -9.82 -26.94
CA ARG A 134 5.56 -11.25 -26.64
C ARG A 134 7.04 -11.63 -26.51
N LEU A 135 7.90 -11.12 -27.39
CA LEU A 135 9.35 -11.34 -27.32
C LEU A 135 9.94 -10.74 -26.04
N ARG A 136 9.58 -9.49 -25.73
CA ARG A 136 10.02 -8.80 -24.51
C ARG A 136 9.55 -9.54 -23.26
N ARG A 137 8.31 -10.03 -23.23
CA ARG A 137 7.79 -10.85 -22.12
C ARG A 137 8.61 -12.12 -21.93
N ARG A 138 8.90 -12.87 -23.00
CA ARG A 138 9.74 -14.08 -22.93
C ARG A 138 11.15 -13.81 -22.42
N LEU A 139 11.79 -12.74 -22.88
CA LEU A 139 13.11 -12.33 -22.38
C LEU A 139 13.05 -11.96 -20.90
N ASN A 140 12.03 -11.20 -20.51
CA ASN A 140 11.85 -10.78 -19.12
C ASN A 140 11.54 -11.98 -18.20
N ASP A 141 10.73 -12.94 -18.66
CA ASP A 141 10.43 -14.17 -17.92
C ASP A 141 11.67 -15.05 -17.75
N ARG A 142 12.59 -15.09 -18.74
CA ARG A 142 13.89 -15.77 -18.59
C ARG A 142 14.79 -15.09 -17.56
N ILE A 143 14.91 -13.76 -17.63
CA ILE A 143 15.71 -12.99 -16.66
C ILE A 143 15.12 -13.14 -15.25
N HIS A 144 13.80 -13.00 -15.11
CA HIS A 144 13.13 -13.23 -13.84
C HIS A 144 13.30 -14.66 -13.34
N GLY A 145 13.28 -15.67 -14.21
CA GLY A 145 13.55 -17.06 -13.81
C GLY A 145 14.95 -17.26 -13.25
N LEU A 146 15.96 -16.58 -13.82
CA LEU A 146 17.33 -16.60 -13.30
C LEU A 146 17.47 -15.86 -11.97
N VAL A 147 16.83 -14.70 -11.82
CA VAL A 147 16.87 -13.90 -10.60
C VAL A 147 16.02 -14.52 -9.47
N ALA A 148 14.89 -15.14 -9.81
CA ALA A 148 14.01 -15.84 -8.87
C ALA A 148 14.50 -17.26 -8.60
N SER A 149 15.80 -17.43 -8.41
CA SER A 149 16.39 -18.67 -7.95
C SER A 149 17.37 -18.35 -6.83
N ALA A 150 17.31 -19.14 -5.77
CA ALA A 150 18.22 -19.05 -4.64
C ALA A 150 19.05 -20.31 -4.59
N GLU A 151 20.31 -20.16 -4.20
CA GLU A 151 21.14 -21.29 -3.83
C GLU A 151 20.79 -21.68 -2.40
N VAL A 152 20.30 -22.90 -2.22
CA VAL A 152 19.98 -23.48 -0.93
C VAL A 152 21.01 -24.57 -0.68
N VAL A 153 21.71 -24.48 0.45
CA VAL A 153 22.68 -25.49 0.87
C VAL A 153 22.01 -26.37 1.92
N GLU A 154 21.62 -27.57 1.52
CA GLU A 154 21.06 -28.59 2.40
C GLU A 154 22.01 -29.80 2.43
N ASN A 155 22.42 -30.23 3.63
CA ASN A 155 23.33 -31.36 3.83
C ASN A 155 24.66 -31.26 3.06
N GLY A 156 25.23 -30.05 2.98
CA GLY A 156 26.51 -29.81 2.30
C GLY A 156 26.44 -29.85 0.76
N ARG A 157 25.26 -30.05 0.18
CA ARG A 157 25.03 -29.94 -1.28
C ARG A 157 24.36 -28.61 -1.58
N ALA A 158 25.00 -27.80 -2.42
CA ALA A 158 24.39 -26.59 -2.96
C ALA A 158 23.44 -26.94 -4.10
N GLN A 159 22.16 -26.62 -3.94
CA GLN A 159 21.15 -26.78 -4.98
C GLN A 159 20.51 -25.42 -5.28
N ARG A 160 20.48 -25.07 -6.56
CA ARG A 160 19.75 -23.88 -7.01
C ARG A 160 18.27 -24.21 -7.13
N VAL A 161 17.48 -23.67 -6.20
CA VAL A 161 16.03 -23.87 -6.16
C VAL A 161 15.34 -22.66 -6.76
N ARG A 162 14.38 -22.90 -7.66
CA ARG A 162 13.54 -21.83 -8.21
C ARG A 162 12.58 -21.37 -7.12
N LEU A 163 12.66 -20.09 -6.76
CA LEU A 163 11.73 -19.49 -5.82
C LEU A 163 10.34 -19.49 -6.48
N MET A 164 9.36 -20.07 -5.77
CA MET A 164 7.98 -19.98 -6.21
C MET A 164 7.53 -18.52 -6.17
N ARG A 165 6.81 -18.11 -7.21
CA ARG A 165 6.19 -16.78 -7.21
C ARG A 165 5.17 -16.76 -6.08
N GLU A 166 5.36 -15.84 -5.14
CA GLU A 166 4.37 -15.57 -4.11
C GLU A 166 3.06 -15.16 -4.76
N ASP A 167 1.95 -15.72 -4.29
CA ASP A 167 0.62 -15.32 -4.74
C ASP A 167 0.40 -13.83 -4.40
N ASP A 168 0.11 -13.02 -5.41
CA ASP A 168 -0.08 -11.57 -5.26
C ASP A 168 -1.16 -11.25 -4.19
N TYR A 169 -2.18 -12.12 -4.05
CA TYR A 169 -3.21 -11.98 -3.01
C TYR A 169 -2.63 -12.24 -1.61
N LYS A 170 -1.89 -13.33 -1.41
CA LYS A 170 -1.23 -13.62 -0.13
C LYS A 170 -0.22 -12.54 0.25
N ALA A 171 0.59 -12.10 -0.71
CA ALA A 171 1.58 -11.03 -0.53
C ALA A 171 0.94 -9.70 -0.12
N CYS A 172 -0.28 -9.43 -0.63
CA CYS A 172 -1.04 -8.21 -0.32
C CYS A 172 -1.77 -8.32 1.02
N TYR A 173 -2.51 -9.40 1.25
CA TYR A 173 -3.38 -9.53 2.42
C TYR A 173 -2.64 -9.99 3.68
N GLY A 174 -1.51 -10.72 3.58
CA GLY A 174 -0.75 -11.15 4.75
C GLY A 174 -0.41 -10.01 5.72
N PRO A 175 0.19 -8.90 5.26
CA PRO A 175 0.46 -7.75 6.13
C PRO A 175 -0.80 -7.08 6.71
N LEU A 176 -1.93 -7.08 5.98
CA LEU A 176 -3.19 -6.56 6.51
C LEU A 176 -3.80 -7.48 7.57
N ILE A 177 -3.75 -8.80 7.35
CA ILE A 177 -4.20 -9.80 8.32
C ILE A 177 -3.38 -9.65 9.60
N ASN A 178 -2.05 -9.57 9.51
CA ASN A 178 -1.19 -9.35 10.66
C ASN A 178 -1.55 -8.04 11.40
N LEU A 179 -1.77 -6.96 10.66
CA LEU A 179 -2.15 -5.67 11.23
C LEU A 179 -3.50 -5.72 11.95
N VAL A 180 -4.50 -6.41 11.39
CA VAL A 180 -5.81 -6.59 12.03
C VAL A 180 -5.69 -7.51 13.24
N SER A 181 -4.99 -8.64 13.12
CA SER A 181 -4.74 -9.58 14.21
C SER A 181 -4.02 -8.93 15.39
N GLU A 182 -3.03 -8.08 15.13
CA GLU A 182 -2.30 -7.35 16.16
C GLU A 182 -3.24 -6.46 16.99
N LYS A 183 -4.27 -5.87 16.37
CA LYS A 183 -5.23 -4.99 17.03
C LYS A 183 -6.43 -5.70 17.65
N CYS A 184 -6.77 -6.90 17.17
CA CYS A 184 -8.05 -7.54 17.51
C CYS A 184 -7.92 -8.93 18.15
N SER A 185 -6.89 -9.70 17.78
CA SER A 185 -6.79 -11.14 18.10
C SER A 185 -5.78 -11.47 19.19
N ASN A 186 -4.80 -10.59 19.44
CA ASN A 186 -3.73 -10.86 20.41
C ASN A 186 -4.23 -11.02 21.86
N ASP A 187 -5.39 -10.47 22.20
CA ASP A 187 -5.88 -10.48 23.59
C ASP A 187 -6.22 -11.89 24.11
N ASN A 188 -6.70 -12.78 23.24
CA ASN A 188 -7.19 -14.12 23.64
C ASN A 188 -6.39 -15.29 23.05
N ALA A 189 -5.36 -15.01 22.22
CA ALA A 189 -4.57 -16.06 21.58
C ALA A 189 -3.82 -16.93 22.61
N LEU A 190 -3.32 -16.32 23.69
CA LEU A 190 -2.67 -17.05 24.79
C LEU A 190 -3.66 -17.94 25.54
N ASP A 191 -4.86 -17.44 25.80
CA ASP A 191 -5.91 -18.21 26.47
C ASP A 191 -6.33 -19.44 25.65
N LEU A 192 -6.40 -19.32 24.32
CA LEU A 192 -6.62 -20.45 23.42
C LEU A 192 -5.47 -21.46 23.52
N ALA A 193 -4.21 -21.01 23.53
CA ALA A 193 -3.04 -21.87 23.65
C ALA A 193 -2.99 -22.63 25.00
N LEU A 194 -3.62 -22.07 26.04
CA LEU A 194 -3.80 -22.71 27.35
C LEU A 194 -5.00 -23.69 27.39
N GLY A 195 -5.68 -23.91 26.27
CA GLY A 195 -6.80 -24.87 26.17
C GLY A 195 -8.13 -24.34 26.70
N ARG A 196 -8.28 -23.01 26.91
CA ARG A 196 -9.57 -22.46 27.31
C ARG A 196 -10.59 -22.61 26.18
N PRO A 197 -11.88 -22.89 26.50
CA PRO A 197 -12.92 -23.01 25.48
C PRO A 197 -13.19 -21.66 24.81
N MET A 198 -13.01 -21.63 23.49
CA MET A 198 -13.16 -20.43 22.64
C MET A 198 -14.17 -20.68 21.52
N ASP A 199 -14.82 -19.62 21.08
CA ASP A 199 -15.54 -19.54 19.81
C ASP A 199 -14.61 -18.89 18.76
N GLU A 200 -14.58 -19.45 17.56
CA GLU A 200 -13.82 -18.93 16.41
C GLU A 200 -14.75 -18.12 15.50
N PHE A 201 -14.36 -16.87 15.23
CA PHE A 201 -15.05 -15.98 14.30
C PHE A 201 -14.14 -15.63 13.13
N ARG A 202 -14.65 -15.78 11.91
CA ARG A 202 -13.90 -15.49 10.68
C ARG A 202 -14.33 -14.14 10.14
N PHE A 203 -13.36 -13.26 9.90
CA PHE A 203 -13.57 -11.95 9.30
C PHE A 203 -12.86 -11.85 7.97
N VAL A 204 -13.58 -11.35 6.96
CA VAL A 204 -13.06 -11.13 5.62
C VAL A 204 -12.46 -9.74 5.55
N VAL A 205 -11.22 -9.66 5.06
CA VAL A 205 -10.50 -8.43 4.77
C VAL A 205 -10.51 -8.21 3.26
N ALA A 206 -11.09 -7.09 2.82
CA ALA A 206 -11.18 -6.70 1.42
C ALA A 206 -10.49 -5.36 1.18
N LEU A 207 -9.57 -5.31 0.23
CA LEU A 207 -8.95 -4.06 -0.20
C LEU A 207 -9.84 -3.36 -1.24
N THR A 208 -10.13 -2.09 -1.04
CA THR A 208 -11.00 -1.29 -1.90
C THR A 208 -10.38 0.05 -2.22
N PHE A 209 -10.75 0.63 -3.36
CA PHE A 209 -10.39 1.99 -3.75
C PHE A 209 -11.63 2.75 -4.20
N GLU A 210 -12.41 3.18 -3.22
CA GLU A 210 -13.73 3.77 -3.40
C GLU A 210 -13.70 5.30 -3.39
N GLN A 211 -14.72 5.90 -4.00
CA GLN A 211 -14.98 7.34 -3.95
C GLN A 211 -16.12 7.57 -2.96
N LEU A 212 -15.90 8.38 -1.92
CA LEU A 212 -16.97 8.80 -1.02
C LEU A 212 -17.97 9.71 -1.74
N HIS A 213 -19.23 9.71 -1.30
CA HIS A 213 -20.29 10.55 -1.87
C HIS A 213 -19.85 12.02 -1.89
N ASP A 214 -20.08 12.69 -3.03
CA ASP A 214 -19.76 14.10 -3.30
C ASP A 214 -18.30 14.54 -3.09
N ARG A 215 -17.39 13.60 -2.83
CA ARG A 215 -15.97 13.90 -2.76
C ARG A 215 -15.31 13.59 -4.07
N ARG A 216 -14.47 14.53 -4.54
CA ARG A 216 -13.50 14.25 -5.62
C ARG A 216 -12.55 13.12 -5.24
N ALA A 217 -12.28 12.99 -3.93
CA ALA A 217 -11.28 12.10 -3.41
C ALA A 217 -11.67 10.62 -3.45
N ARG A 218 -10.74 9.78 -3.90
CA ARG A 218 -10.81 8.31 -3.76
C ARG A 218 -9.83 7.85 -2.70
N HIS A 219 -10.24 6.90 -1.87
CA HIS A 219 -9.46 6.43 -0.72
C HIS A 219 -9.21 4.92 -0.81
N LEU A 220 -7.96 4.52 -0.56
CA LEU A 220 -7.60 3.12 -0.39
C LEU A 220 -8.00 2.67 1.02
N ARG A 221 -8.81 1.60 1.11
CA ARG A 221 -9.33 1.11 2.40
C ARG A 221 -9.26 -0.40 2.48
N ALA A 222 -8.92 -0.92 3.64
CA ALA A 222 -9.16 -2.31 3.99
C ALA A 222 -10.47 -2.38 4.79
N ILE A 223 -11.46 -3.05 4.23
CA ILE A 223 -12.76 -3.28 4.86
C ILE A 223 -12.73 -4.66 5.50
N VAL A 224 -12.97 -4.71 6.80
CA VAL A 224 -13.09 -5.93 7.61
C VAL A 224 -14.57 -6.15 7.88
N VAL A 225 -15.08 -7.34 7.57
CA VAL A 225 -16.50 -7.71 7.73
C VAL A 225 -16.58 -9.12 8.30
N TRP A 226 -17.54 -9.37 9.21
CA TRP A 226 -17.80 -10.73 9.65
C TRP A 226 -18.25 -11.60 8.48
N GLU A 227 -17.63 -12.78 8.31
CA GLU A 227 -17.84 -13.61 7.12
C GLU A 227 -19.30 -14.03 6.95
N GLU A 228 -20.00 -14.34 8.03
CA GLU A 228 -21.40 -14.77 7.99
C GLU A 228 -22.32 -13.64 7.49
N THR A 229 -22.14 -12.42 8.01
CA THR A 229 -22.84 -11.23 7.50
C THR A 229 -22.54 -11.00 6.02
N LEU A 230 -21.30 -11.23 5.58
CA LEU A 230 -20.93 -11.04 4.18
C LEU A 230 -21.55 -12.10 3.26
N ARG A 231 -21.67 -13.35 3.73
CA ARG A 231 -22.34 -14.43 3.00
C ARG A 231 -23.85 -14.17 2.87
N ASN A 232 -24.45 -13.64 3.93
CA ASN A 232 -25.88 -13.31 4.01
C ASN A 232 -26.14 -11.80 3.85
N PHE A 233 -25.30 -11.11 3.07
CA PHE A 233 -25.38 -9.65 2.96
C PHE A 233 -26.70 -9.22 2.28
N PRO A 234 -27.43 -8.23 2.83
CA PRO A 234 -28.75 -7.85 2.33
C PRO A 234 -28.68 -7.13 0.98
N ASP A 235 -29.75 -7.26 0.19
CA ASP A 235 -29.90 -6.59 -1.09
C ASP A 235 -30.34 -5.12 -0.93
N GLU A 236 -31.13 -4.84 0.11
CA GLU A 236 -31.59 -3.50 0.45
C GLU A 236 -30.66 -2.85 1.48
N CYS A 237 -30.45 -1.54 1.33
CA CYS A 237 -29.59 -0.78 2.22
C CYS A 237 -30.30 -0.64 3.58
N PRO A 238 -29.71 -1.16 4.68
CA PRO A 238 -30.19 -0.89 6.02
C PRO A 238 -30.10 0.61 6.33
N ASP A 239 -30.65 1.00 7.46
CA ASP A 239 -30.56 2.38 7.94
C ASP A 239 -29.10 2.78 8.15
N VAL A 240 -28.80 4.03 7.83
CA VAL A 240 -27.47 4.62 7.98
C VAL A 240 -27.56 5.90 8.79
N ASP A 241 -26.61 6.08 9.71
CA ASP A 241 -26.55 7.31 10.52
C ASP A 241 -26.20 8.54 9.66
N VAL A 242 -25.47 8.32 8.57
CA VAL A 242 -24.95 9.37 7.68
C VAL A 242 -25.25 8.96 6.22
N PRO A 243 -25.93 9.79 5.39
CA PRO A 243 -26.32 9.43 4.03
C PRO A 243 -25.16 8.93 3.14
N GLU A 244 -23.96 9.46 3.32
CA GLU A 244 -22.75 9.09 2.60
C GLU A 244 -22.38 7.60 2.78
N HIS A 245 -22.81 6.99 3.88
CA HIS A 245 -22.60 5.58 4.19
C HIS A 245 -23.33 4.65 3.21
N ARG A 246 -24.34 5.13 2.48
CA ARG A 246 -24.98 4.36 1.39
C ARG A 246 -23.99 3.98 0.29
N THR A 247 -22.95 4.79 0.07
CA THR A 247 -21.89 4.43 -0.89
C THR A 247 -21.07 3.24 -0.39
N ARG A 248 -20.77 3.19 0.92
CA ARG A 248 -20.08 2.06 1.55
C ARG A 248 -20.93 0.79 1.51
N PHE A 249 -22.25 0.90 1.66
CA PHE A 249 -23.16 -0.24 1.47
C PHE A 249 -23.01 -0.85 0.06
N ARG A 250 -23.01 -0.04 -1.00
CA ARG A 250 -22.79 -0.53 -2.38
C ARG A 250 -21.42 -1.20 -2.55
N THR A 251 -20.38 -0.65 -1.92
CA THR A 251 -19.05 -1.27 -1.87
C THR A 251 -19.12 -2.66 -1.21
N LEU A 252 -19.80 -2.79 -0.07
CA LEU A 252 -19.98 -4.06 0.63
C LEU A 252 -20.77 -5.08 -0.20
N GLN A 253 -21.81 -4.66 -0.94
CA GLN A 253 -22.51 -5.55 -1.88
C GLN A 253 -21.57 -6.08 -2.99
N SER A 254 -20.69 -5.22 -3.51
CA SER A 254 -19.68 -5.65 -4.50
C SER A 254 -18.67 -6.62 -3.89
N ILE A 255 -18.26 -6.41 -2.63
CA ILE A 255 -17.41 -7.34 -1.88
C ILE A 255 -18.13 -8.68 -1.70
N ALA A 256 -19.37 -8.68 -1.20
CA ALA A 256 -20.16 -9.89 -0.95
C ALA A 256 -20.31 -10.73 -2.21
N ARG A 257 -20.71 -10.11 -3.33
CA ARG A 257 -20.81 -10.78 -4.63
C ARG A 257 -19.48 -11.39 -5.08
N GLN A 258 -18.37 -10.65 -4.97
CA GLN A 258 -17.06 -11.15 -5.38
C GLN A 258 -16.50 -12.22 -4.45
N TYR A 259 -16.77 -12.12 -3.15
CA TYR A 259 -16.36 -13.10 -2.15
C TYR A 259 -17.09 -14.43 -2.37
N ARG A 260 -18.40 -14.41 -2.62
CA ARG A 260 -19.18 -15.60 -2.97
C ARG A 260 -18.62 -16.30 -4.22
N ALA A 261 -18.19 -15.54 -5.23
CA ALA A 261 -17.64 -16.10 -6.47
C ALA A 261 -16.19 -16.59 -6.35
N HIS A 262 -15.35 -15.86 -5.61
CA HIS A 262 -13.90 -16.08 -5.56
C HIS A 262 -13.34 -15.77 -4.14
N PRO A 263 -13.64 -16.61 -3.14
CA PRO A 263 -13.22 -16.36 -1.76
C PRO A 263 -11.69 -16.36 -1.60
N GLU A 264 -10.95 -17.03 -2.50
CA GLU A 264 -9.49 -17.09 -2.47
C GLU A 264 -8.80 -15.75 -2.75
N ARG A 265 -9.56 -14.73 -3.21
CA ARG A 265 -9.07 -13.38 -3.55
C ARG A 265 -9.15 -12.40 -2.38
N PHE A 266 -9.51 -12.87 -1.20
CA PHE A 266 -9.70 -12.05 -0.02
C PHE A 266 -8.82 -12.53 1.14
N GLY A 267 -8.46 -11.61 2.02
CA GLY A 267 -7.83 -11.99 3.29
C GLY A 267 -8.89 -12.53 4.23
N VAL A 268 -8.55 -13.53 5.03
CA VAL A 268 -9.40 -13.98 6.14
C VAL A 268 -8.56 -13.94 7.41
N VAL A 269 -9.11 -13.32 8.45
CA VAL A 269 -8.54 -13.30 9.79
C VAL A 269 -9.47 -14.02 10.75
N ASN A 270 -8.90 -14.91 11.56
CA ASN A 270 -9.64 -15.62 12.60
C ASN A 270 -9.46 -14.87 13.92
N ILE A 271 -10.57 -14.70 14.64
CA ILE A 271 -10.62 -14.04 15.93
C ILE A 271 -11.25 -15.02 16.91
N TRP A 272 -10.56 -15.29 18.02
CA TRP A 272 -11.05 -16.15 19.08
C TRP A 272 -11.60 -15.32 20.23
N ARG A 273 -12.78 -15.69 20.70
CA ARG A 273 -13.40 -15.10 21.89
C ARG A 273 -13.74 -16.20 22.89
N PRO A 274 -13.56 -15.97 24.21
CA PRO A 274 -13.98 -16.93 25.22
C PRO A 274 -15.43 -17.29 25.01
N LYS A 275 -15.77 -18.57 25.19
CA LYS A 275 -17.17 -18.97 25.33
C LYS A 275 -17.70 -18.32 26.60
N THR A 276 -18.30 -17.14 26.47
CA THR A 276 -18.88 -16.45 27.62
C THR A 276 -19.88 -17.40 28.26
N ALA A 277 -19.70 -17.70 29.55
CA ALA A 277 -20.57 -18.59 30.31
C ALA A 277 -22.07 -18.20 30.23
N GLY A 278 -22.39 -16.98 29.81
CA GLY A 278 -23.74 -16.45 29.61
C GLY A 278 -24.58 -17.13 28.51
N ARG A 279 -24.00 -17.90 27.57
CA ARG A 279 -24.82 -18.74 26.67
C ARG A 279 -25.46 -19.95 27.37
N MET A 280 -25.02 -20.30 28.59
CA MET A 280 -25.71 -21.32 29.40
C MET A 280 -26.94 -20.79 30.15
N ALA A 281 -27.09 -19.47 30.32
CA ALA A 281 -28.24 -18.90 31.02
C ALA A 281 -29.48 -18.76 30.11
N LEU A 282 -29.30 -18.45 28.82
CA LEU A 282 -30.41 -18.27 27.85
C LEU A 282 -30.92 -19.57 27.21
N ALA A 283 -30.30 -20.72 27.50
CA ALA A 283 -30.77 -22.04 27.07
C ALA A 283 -31.38 -22.85 28.23
N ALA A 284 -31.47 -22.26 29.42
CA ALA A 284 -32.06 -22.84 30.62
C ALA A 284 -33.40 -22.16 31.02
N GLU A 285 -33.90 -21.24 30.19
CA GLU A 285 -35.28 -20.73 30.18
C GLU A 285 -36.02 -21.26 28.95
#